data_AF-A0AAV5TUT4-F1
#
_entry.id   AF-A0AAV5TUT4-F1
#
_cell.length_a   1.000
_cell.length_b   1.000
_cell.length_c   1.000
_cell.angle_alpha   90.00
_cell.angle_beta   90.00
_cell.angle_gamma   90.00
#
_symmetry.space_group_name_H-M   'P 1'
#
loop_
_entity.id
_entity.type
_entity.pdbx_description
1 polymer ?
#
loop_
_entity_poly.entity_id
_entity_poly.type
_entity_poly.pdbx_seq_one_letter_code
_entity_poly.pdbx_strand_id
1 'polypeptide(L)'
;FFFLEKMSSTIGTIWNPQAKKLTENVIVLQVTSYSFWQISVHIPSEETPFLYVTNGEVVHVLDTATMEFLPRMQAPRHEVRITSIMNVHKDMITVEAEFHHDNMKIANIIMDAHLPNGY
;
A
#
# COMPACT_ATOMS: atom_id res chain seq x y z
N PHE A 1 6.14 7.75 -17.13
CA PHE A 1 6.51 6.47 -16.53
C PHE A 1 7.26 6.77 -15.23
N PHE A 2 6.65 6.51 -14.08
CA PHE A 2 7.29 6.66 -12.78
C PHE A 2 7.51 5.25 -12.22
N PHE A 3 8.74 4.97 -11.76
CA PHE A 3 9.13 3.67 -11.23
C PHE A 3 9.20 3.78 -9.71
N LEU A 4 8.49 2.91 -8.98
CA LEU A 4 8.56 2.84 -7.52
C LEU A 4 9.71 1.91 -7.15
N GLU A 5 10.84 2.48 -6.71
CA GLU A 5 11.99 1.68 -6.28
C GLU A 5 11.82 1.11 -4.87
N LYS A 6 12.37 -0.09 -4.68
CA LYS A 6 12.56 -0.74 -3.39
C LYS A 6 13.58 0.05 -2.57
N MET A 7 13.14 0.99 -1.74
CA MET A 7 14.02 1.69 -0.82
C MET A 7 14.16 0.93 0.52
N SER A 8 15.37 0.44 0.77
CA SER A 8 15.82 -0.02 2.09
C SER A 8 16.32 1.20 2.87
N SER A 9 15.60 1.59 3.93
CA SER A 9 16.06 2.62 4.86
C SER A 9 16.32 2.01 6.23
N THR A 10 17.59 1.95 6.60
CA THR A 10 18.04 1.78 7.99
C THR A 10 17.78 3.09 8.74
N ILE A 11 17.07 3.02 9.87
CA ILE A 11 16.97 3.95 11.02
C ILE A 11 15.49 4.08 11.47
N GLY A 12 15.26 3.77 12.75
CA GLY A 12 13.95 3.76 13.41
C GLY A 12 13.32 2.36 13.34
N THR A 13 12.89 1.81 14.47
CA THR A 13 12.23 0.50 14.57
C THR A 13 11.19 0.35 13.46
N ILE A 14 11.50 -0.46 12.44
CA ILE A 14 10.58 -0.75 11.34
C ILE A 14 9.50 -1.63 11.95
N TRP A 15 8.36 -1.02 12.30
CA TRP A 15 7.18 -1.77 12.69
C TRP A 15 6.65 -2.45 11.44
N ASN A 16 7.04 -3.71 11.25
CA ASN A 16 6.52 -4.53 10.16
C ASN A 16 5.01 -4.71 10.39
N PRO A 17 4.20 -4.54 9.33
CA PRO A 17 2.78 -4.83 9.45
C PRO A 17 2.59 -6.30 9.85
N GLN A 18 1.60 -6.56 10.70
CA GLN A 18 1.28 -7.91 11.14
C GLN A 18 -0.19 -8.22 10.86
N ALA A 19 -0.45 -9.47 10.50
CA ALA A 19 -1.79 -9.97 10.29
C ALA A 19 -1.98 -11.25 11.09
N LYS A 20 -3.16 -11.41 11.67
CA LYS A 20 -3.54 -12.64 12.38
C LYS A 20 -4.96 -13.02 12.01
N LYS A 21 -5.13 -14.25 11.54
CA LYS A 21 -6.45 -14.85 11.34
C LYS A 21 -7.01 -15.24 12.71
N LEU A 22 -8.18 -14.70 13.07
CA LEU A 22 -8.90 -15.07 14.30
C LEU A 22 -9.93 -16.17 14.02
N THR A 23 -10.64 -16.06 12.89
CA THR A 23 -11.61 -17.04 12.39
C THR A 23 -11.53 -17.09 10.87
N GLU A 24 -12.32 -17.96 10.22
CA GLU A 24 -12.39 -18.02 8.76
C GLU A 24 -12.71 -16.67 8.08
N ASN A 25 -13.47 -15.80 8.75
CA ASN A 25 -13.93 -14.53 8.19
C ASN A 25 -13.37 -13.30 8.90
N VAL A 26 -12.41 -13.47 9.81
CA VAL A 26 -11.88 -12.37 10.62
C VAL A 26 -10.36 -12.37 10.59
N ILE A 27 -9.81 -11.30 10.01
CA ILE A 27 -8.39 -10.96 10.03
C ILE A 27 -8.20 -9.71 10.87
N VAL A 28 -7.26 -9.76 11.81
CA VAL A 28 -6.79 -8.59 12.55
C VAL A 28 -5.51 -8.09 11.89
N LEU A 29 -5.48 -6.79 11.58
CA LEU A 29 -4.34 -6.11 10.98
C LEU A 29 -3.76 -5.13 11.98
N GLN A 30 -2.45 -5.22 12.19
CA GLN A 30 -1.66 -4.24 12.91
C GLN A 30 -0.77 -3.52 11.90
N VAL A 31 -1.13 -2.27 11.59
CA VAL A 31 -0.42 -1.43 10.63
C VAL A 31 -0.10 -0.10 11.28
N THR A 32 1.15 0.33 11.17
CA THR A 32 1.58 1.63 11.69
C THR A 32 1.26 2.72 10.67
N SER A 33 0.54 3.75 11.13
CA SER A 33 0.45 5.00 10.37
C SER A 33 1.58 5.94 10.81
N TYR A 34 2.41 6.36 9.85
CA TYR A 34 3.50 7.31 10.09
C TYR A 34 3.04 8.77 10.00
N SER A 35 1.75 8.99 9.81
CA SER A 35 1.17 10.28 9.50
C SER A 35 -0.22 10.41 10.12
N PHE A 36 -0.74 11.63 10.16
CA PHE A 36 -2.15 11.94 10.43
C PHE A 36 -3.08 11.46 9.29
N TRP A 37 -2.58 10.69 8.34
CA TRP A 37 -3.37 10.16 7.24
C TRP A 37 -4.15 8.92 7.68
N GLN A 38 -5.35 8.82 7.14
CA GLN A 38 -6.26 7.72 7.39
C GLN A 38 -5.70 6.42 6.81
N ILE A 39 -5.76 5.35 7.59
CA ILE A 39 -5.53 4.00 7.09
C ILE A 39 -6.76 3.59 6.26
N SER A 40 -6.55 3.16 5.04
CA SER A 40 -7.61 2.64 4.18
C SER A 40 -7.34 1.19 3.81
N VAL A 41 -8.39 0.37 3.88
CA VAL A 41 -8.36 -1.03 3.49
C VAL A 41 -9.13 -1.17 2.19
N HIS A 42 -8.51 -1.79 1.20
CA HIS A 42 -9.09 -2.02 -0.11
C HIS A 42 -9.20 -3.52 -0.35
N ILE A 43 -10.43 -3.96 -0.59
CA ILE A 43 -10.75 -5.32 -0.99
C ILE A 43 -10.96 -5.28 -2.51
N PRO A 44 -10.12 -5.96 -3.32
CA PRO A 44 -10.27 -5.97 -4.76
C PRO A 44 -11.62 -6.59 -5.16
N SER A 45 -12.15 -6.16 -6.30
CA SER A 45 -13.43 -6.67 -6.82
C SER A 45 -13.30 -8.03 -7.52
N GLU A 46 -12.10 -8.37 -7.98
CA GLU A 46 -11.76 -9.67 -8.56
C GLU A 46 -11.35 -10.67 -7.47
N GLU A 47 -11.58 -11.97 -7.69
CA GLU A 47 -11.12 -13.05 -6.80
C GLU A 47 -9.59 -13.11 -6.79
N THR A 48 -8.99 -12.33 -5.91
CA THR A 48 -7.55 -12.39 -5.62
C THR A 48 -7.37 -12.71 -4.14
N PRO A 49 -6.31 -13.45 -3.77
CA PRO A 49 -6.01 -13.73 -2.37
C PRO A 49 -5.40 -12.51 -1.66
N PHE A 50 -5.48 -11.30 -2.22
CA PHE A 50 -4.77 -10.13 -1.70
C PHE A 50 -5.72 -9.14 -1.02
N LEU A 51 -5.27 -8.63 0.12
CA LEU A 51 -5.87 -7.49 0.80
C LEU A 51 -4.86 -6.35 0.81
N TYR A 52 -5.31 -5.16 0.44
CA TYR A 52 -4.44 -4.00 0.33
C TYR A 52 -4.74 -3.00 1.43
N VAL A 53 -3.69 -2.45 2.04
CA VAL A 53 -3.80 -1.42 3.08
C VAL A 53 -2.92 -0.24 2.70
N THR A 54 -3.47 0.96 2.70
CA THR A 54 -2.72 2.20 2.46
C THR A 54 -2.63 3.02 3.74
N ASN A 55 -1.49 3.68 3.96
CA ASN A 55 -1.28 4.61 5.09
C ASN A 55 -0.82 6.02 4.62
N GLY A 56 -1.25 6.40 3.41
CA GLY A 56 -0.87 7.66 2.76
C GLY A 56 0.36 7.54 1.87
N GLU A 57 1.48 6.99 2.34
CA GLU A 57 2.72 6.92 1.53
C GLU A 57 3.08 5.50 1.08
N VAL A 58 2.56 4.49 1.80
CA VAL A 58 2.90 3.09 1.62
C VAL A 58 1.65 2.29 1.31
N VAL A 59 1.78 1.37 0.37
CA VAL A 59 0.84 0.26 0.14
C VAL A 59 1.43 -1.00 0.75
N HIS A 60 0.71 -1.55 1.71
CA HIS A 60 0.93 -2.88 2.25
C HIS A 60 0.01 -3.87 1.54
N VAL A 61 0.57 -5.01 1.13
CA VAL A 61 -0.19 -6.08 0.46
C VAL A 61 -0.09 -7.32 1.33
N LEU A 62 -1.23 -7.77 1.84
CA LEU A 62 -1.35 -9.00 2.59
C LEU A 62 -1.82 -10.11 1.64
N ASP A 63 -1.05 -11.18 1.54
CA ASP A 63 -1.54 -12.44 1.02
C ASP A 63 -2.39 -13.13 2.10
N THR A 64 -3.70 -13.20 1.87
CA THR A 64 -4.68 -13.78 2.79
C THR A 64 -4.64 -15.30 2.82
N ALA A 65 -4.01 -15.96 1.84
CA ALA A 65 -3.82 -17.40 1.85
C ALA A 65 -2.67 -17.80 2.78
N THR A 66 -1.57 -17.05 2.76
CA THR A 66 -0.37 -17.30 3.59
C THR A 66 -0.34 -16.52 4.89
N MET A 67 -1.15 -15.46 4.99
CA MET A 67 -1.13 -14.46 6.05
C MET A 67 0.19 -13.68 6.15
N GLU A 68 0.96 -13.63 5.06
CA GLU A 68 2.23 -12.91 4.97
C GLU A 68 2.09 -11.61 4.18
N PHE A 69 2.79 -10.57 4.63
CA PHE A 69 2.88 -9.33 3.86
C PHE A 69 3.97 -9.45 2.79
N LEU A 70 3.62 -9.06 1.57
CA LEU A 70 4.60 -8.85 0.50
C LEU A 70 5.48 -7.63 0.83
N PRO A 71 6.65 -7.49 0.17
CA PRO A 71 7.46 -6.28 0.30
C PRO A 71 6.61 -5.02 0.07
N ARG A 72 6.75 -4.06 0.98
CA ARG A 72 5.99 -2.81 0.91
C ARG A 72 6.29 -2.03 -0.38
N MET A 73 5.28 -1.41 -0.97
CA MET A 73 5.45 -0.45 -2.06
C MET A 73 5.32 0.95 -1.48
N GLN A 74 6.33 1.79 -1.70
CA GLN A 74 6.36 3.15 -1.19
C GLN A 74 6.40 4.13 -2.35
N ALA A 75 5.63 5.22 -2.24
CA ALA A 75 5.69 6.30 -3.20
C ALA A 75 7.13 6.82 -3.35
N PRO A 76 7.57 7.25 -4.55
CA PRO A 76 8.97 7.52 -4.82
C PRO A 76 9.43 8.85 -4.21
N ARG A 77 8.48 9.67 -3.72
CA ARG A 77 8.70 10.99 -3.12
C ARG A 77 7.73 11.18 -1.95
N HIS A 78 8.20 11.86 -0.91
CA HIS A 78 7.35 12.29 0.23
C HIS A 78 6.24 13.27 -0.18
N GLU A 79 6.33 13.83 -1.39
CA GLU A 79 5.34 14.70 -2.01
C GLU A 79 4.13 13.94 -2.59
N VAL A 80 4.17 12.61 -2.65
CA VAL A 80 3.09 11.81 -3.23
C VAL A 80 2.34 11.06 -2.14
N ARG A 81 1.03 11.28 -2.09
CA ARG A 81 0.12 10.66 -1.13
C ARG A 81 -0.91 9.79 -1.83
N ILE A 82 -0.82 8.49 -1.64
CA ILE A 82 -1.80 7.50 -2.10
C ILE A 82 -3.10 7.66 -1.31
N THR A 83 -4.19 7.91 -2.02
CA THR A 83 -5.53 8.12 -1.44
C THR A 83 -6.43 6.93 -1.61
N SER A 84 -6.31 6.20 -2.72
CA SER A 84 -7.12 5.01 -2.97
C SER A 84 -6.44 4.03 -3.91
N ILE A 85 -6.79 2.76 -3.80
CA ILE A 85 -6.51 1.76 -4.83
C ILE A 85 -7.73 1.69 -5.75
N MET A 86 -7.52 2.02 -7.01
CA MET A 86 -8.57 2.08 -8.02
C MET A 86 -8.79 0.73 -8.69
N ASN A 87 -7.69 0.05 -9.04
CA ASN A 87 -7.75 -1.23 -9.74
C ASN A 87 -6.56 -2.11 -9.38
N VAL A 88 -6.76 -3.41 -9.52
CA VAL A 88 -5.73 -4.45 -9.41
C VAL A 88 -5.92 -5.36 -10.60
N HIS A 89 -4.89 -5.53 -11.42
CA HIS A 89 -4.92 -6.44 -12.54
C HIS A 89 -3.57 -7.16 -12.66
N LYS A 90 -3.60 -8.49 -12.43
CA LYS A 90 -2.38 -9.33 -12.35
C LYS A 90 -1.40 -8.73 -11.33
N ASP A 91 -0.18 -8.47 -11.78
CA ASP A 91 0.92 -7.90 -11.01
C ASP A 91 0.88 -6.37 -10.94
N MET A 92 -0.17 -5.71 -11.43
CA MET A 92 -0.24 -4.26 -11.49
C MET A 92 -1.38 -3.70 -10.63
N ILE A 93 -1.05 -2.70 -9.81
CA ILE A 93 -2.00 -1.92 -9.03
C ILE A 93 -2.06 -0.52 -9.62
N THR A 94 -3.28 -0.06 -9.90
CA THR A 94 -3.53 1.35 -10.22
C THR A 94 -4.03 2.06 -8.97
N VAL A 95 -3.35 3.13 -8.59
CA VAL A 95 -3.68 3.95 -7.41
C VAL A 95 -4.02 5.37 -7.81
N GLU A 96 -4.98 5.94 -7.09
CA GLU A 96 -5.18 7.39 -7.05
C GLU A 96 -4.27 7.96 -5.97
N ALA A 97 -3.61 9.07 -6.30
CA ALA A 97 -2.76 9.79 -5.36
C ALA A 97 -2.89 11.30 -5.52
N GLU A 98 -2.44 12.02 -4.50
CA GLU A 98 -2.28 13.46 -4.49
C GLU A 98 -0.81 13.81 -4.59
N PHE A 99 -0.46 14.73 -5.47
CA PHE A 99 0.85 15.36 -5.48
C PHE A 99 0.79 16.65 -4.65
N HIS A 100 1.70 16.79 -3.70
CA HIS A 100 1.84 17.91 -2.78
C HIS A 100 3.18 18.60 -2.99
N HIS A 101 3.21 19.92 -2.85
CA HIS A 101 4.44 20.71 -2.80
C HIS A 101 4.30 21.70 -1.65
N ASP A 102 5.30 21.77 -0.76
CA ASP A 102 5.24 22.59 0.46
C ASP A 102 3.95 22.38 1.29
N ASN A 103 3.53 21.11 1.44
CA ASN A 103 2.29 20.70 2.11
C ASN A 103 0.98 21.21 1.47
N MET A 104 1.04 21.79 0.27
CA MET A 104 -0.14 22.13 -0.51
C MET A 104 -0.40 21.08 -1.58
N LYS A 105 -1.63 20.57 -1.64
CA LYS A 105 -2.08 19.72 -2.74
C LYS A 105 -2.05 20.52 -4.05
N ILE A 106 -1.27 20.02 -5.00
CA ILE A 106 -1.10 20.61 -6.33
C ILE A 106 -1.97 19.90 -7.37
N ALA A 107 -2.07 18.57 -7.30
CA ALA A 107 -2.80 17.78 -8.28
C ALA A 107 -3.29 16.45 -7.71
N ASN A 108 -4.30 15.87 -8.36
CA ASN A 108 -4.57 14.43 -8.31
C ASN A 108 -3.81 13.77 -9.47
N ILE A 109 -3.18 12.63 -9.19
CA ILE A 109 -2.46 11.83 -10.16
C ILE A 109 -2.93 10.37 -10.08
N ILE A 110 -2.89 9.68 -11.21
CA ILE A 110 -3.09 8.24 -11.29
C ILE A 110 -1.72 7.62 -11.55
N MET A 111 -1.38 6.59 -10.80
CA MET A 111 -0.10 5.89 -10.92
C MET A 111 -0.34 4.39 -10.97
N ASP A 112 0.50 3.71 -11.75
CA ASP A 112 0.56 2.26 -11.76
C ASP A 112 1.81 1.78 -11.02
N ALA A 113 1.67 0.69 -10.28
CA ALA A 113 2.71 0.06 -9.49
C ALA A 113 2.73 -1.44 -9.76
N HIS A 114 3.92 -2.01 -10.00
CA HIS A 114 4.07 -3.46 -10.07
C HIS A 114 4.22 -4.07 -8.68
N LEU A 115 3.46 -5.12 -8.40
CA LEU A 115 3.61 -5.97 -7.23
C LEU A 115 5.01 -6.59 -7.21
N PRO A 116 5.69 -6.62 -6.06
CA PRO A 116 6.97 -7.29 -5.94
C PRO A 116 6.85 -8.76 -6.32
N ASN A 117 7.73 -9.25 -7.20
CA ASN A 117 7.85 -10.65 -7.64
C ASN A 117 6.78 -11.17 -8.65
N GLY A 118 6.00 -10.31 -9.29
CA GLY A 118 5.19 -10.71 -10.45
C GLY A 118 4.02 -11.66 -10.15
N TYR A 119 3.40 -11.50 -8.97
CA TYR A 119 2.19 -12.22 -8.55
C TYR A 119 0.97 -11.89 -9.41
#